data_AF-A0A5A7VW94-F1
#
_entry.id   AF-A0A5A7VW94-F1
#
_cell.length_a   1.000
_cell.length_b   1.000
_cell.length_c   1.000
_cell.angle_alpha   90.00
_cell.angle_beta   90.00
_cell.angle_gamma   90.00
#
_symmetry.space_group_name_H-M   'P 1'
#
loop_
_entity.id
_entity.type
_entity.pdbx_description
1 polymer ?
#
loop_
_entity_poly.entity_id
_entity_poly.type
_entity_poly.pdbx_seq_one_letter_code
_entity_poly.pdbx_strand_id
1 'polypeptide(L)' 'MKQSDTYRANAHNCAEMAAAADNEPARNRFMRMETAWLALAEEEDWLDGETSPKTDLPRSMPDPDPEKN' A
#
# COMPACT_ATOMS: atom_id res chain seq x y z
N MET A 1 -11.13 16.37 -3.97
CA MET A 1 -10.02 15.42 -4.19
C MET A 1 -9.48 15.08 -2.82
N LYS A 2 -9.38 13.79 -2.48
CA LYS A 2 -8.87 13.37 -1.18
C LYS A 2 -7.33 13.45 -1.16
N GLN A 3 -6.74 13.42 0.03
CA GLN A 3 -5.29 13.40 0.17
C GLN A 3 -4.69 12.12 -0.44
N SER A 4 -5.34 10.97 -0.22
CA SER A 4 -4.95 9.69 -0.82
C SER A 4 -5.00 9.71 -2.36
N ASP A 5 -5.98 10.40 -2.96
CA ASP A 5 -6.02 10.60 -4.43
C ASP A 5 -4.82 11.40 -4.94
N THR A 6 -4.40 12.41 -4.19
CA THR A 6 -3.22 13.23 -4.52
C THR A 6 -1.95 12.40 -4.48
N TYR A 7 -1.81 11.54 -3.46
CA TYR A 7 -0.67 10.63 -3.37
C TYR A 7 -0.66 9.59 -4.50
N ARG A 8 -1.82 9.05 -4.89
CA ARG A 8 -1.92 8.16 -6.06
C ARG A 8 -1.52 8.86 -7.36
N ALA A 9 -1.91 10.12 -7.55
CA ALA A 9 -1.50 10.91 -8.70
C ALA A 9 0.03 11.13 -8.73
N ASN A 10 0.64 11.40 -7.58
CA ASN A 10 2.09 11.52 -7.46
C ASN A 10 2.81 10.19 -7.76
N ALA A 11 2.26 9.08 -7.29
CA ALA A 11 2.77 7.74 -7.59
C ALA A 11 2.76 7.48 -9.10
N HIS A 12 1.63 7.76 -9.76
CA HIS A 12 1.50 7.62 -11.22
C HIS A 12 2.53 8.47 -11.97
N ASN A 13 2.71 9.73 -11.57
CA ASN A 13 3.72 10.59 -12.19
C ASN A 13 5.15 10.05 -11.98
N CYS A 14 5.45 9.48 -10.80
CA CYS A 14 6.72 8.81 -10.56
C CYS A 14 6.90 7.58 -11.47
N ALA A 15 5.85 6.80 -11.70
CA ALA A 15 5.88 5.67 -12.63
C ALA A 15 6.20 6.13 -14.07
N GLU A 16 5.57 7.22 -14.54
CA GLU A 16 5.86 7.81 -15.85
C GLU A 16 7.32 8.30 -15.95
N MET A 17 7.83 8.98 -14.92
CA MET A 17 9.23 9.41 -14.87
C MET A 17 10.19 8.22 -14.82
N ALA A 18 9.85 7.13 -14.14
CA ALA A 18 10.63 5.91 -14.12
C ALA A 18 10.70 5.28 -15.52
N ALA A 19 9.56 5.21 -16.22
CA ALA A 19 9.48 4.70 -17.58
C ALA A 19 10.27 5.55 -18.59
N ALA A 20 10.35 6.86 -18.37
CA ALA A 20 11.08 7.80 -19.21
C ALA A 20 12.57 7.99 -18.84
N ALA A 21 13.05 7.36 -17.75
CA ALA A 21 14.39 7.60 -17.26
C ALA A 21 15.48 6.95 -18.13
N ASP A 22 16.48 7.74 -18.55
CA ASP A 22 17.58 7.30 -19.42
C ASP A 22 18.65 6.44 -18.71
N ASN A 23 18.57 6.29 -17.39
CA ASN A 23 19.54 5.52 -16.63
C ASN A 23 18.93 4.82 -15.42
N GLU A 24 19.60 3.72 -15.06
CA GLU A 24 19.22 2.81 -13.98
C GLU A 24 19.09 3.53 -12.62
N PRO A 25 20.03 4.40 -12.18
CA PRO A 25 19.86 5.14 -10.93
C PRO A 25 18.62 6.03 -10.89
N ALA A 26 18.34 6.77 -11.97
CA ALA A 26 17.18 7.65 -12.06
C ALA A 26 15.87 6.84 -12.02
N ARG A 27 15.78 5.74 -12.79
CA ARG A 27 14.63 4.84 -12.76
C ARG A 27 14.37 4.31 -11.35
N ASN A 28 15.41 3.82 -10.68
CA ASN A 28 15.31 3.28 -9.32
C ASN A 28 14.89 4.34 -8.30
N ARG A 29 15.31 5.59 -8.47
CA ARG A 29 14.84 6.71 -7.64
C ARG A 29 13.35 6.92 -7.81
N PHE A 30 12.86 6.99 -9.05
CA PHE A 30 11.44 7.22 -9.32
C PHE A 30 10.55 6.07 -8.84
N MET A 31 10.97 4.82 -9.04
CA MET A 31 10.26 3.64 -8.49
C MET A 31 10.13 3.68 -6.96
N ARG A 32 11.20 4.07 -6.25
CA ARG A 32 11.13 4.21 -4.78
C ARG A 32 10.15 5.29 -4.35
N MET A 33 10.10 6.40 -5.08
CA MET A 33 9.15 7.47 -4.81
C MET A 33 7.71 7.04 -5.11
N GLU A 34 7.47 6.30 -6.21
CA GLU A 34 6.18 5.69 -6.50
C GLU A 34 5.71 4.80 -5.33
N THR A 35 6.57 3.88 -4.89
CA THR A 35 6.26 3.00 -3.75
C THR A 35 5.96 3.80 -2.47
N ALA A 36 6.73 4.85 -2.19
CA ALA A 36 6.50 5.70 -1.02
C ALA A 36 5.16 6.44 -1.09
N TRP A 37 4.79 6.97 -2.26
CA TRP A 37 3.51 7.64 -2.45
C TRP A 37 2.33 6.67 -2.33
N LEU A 38 2.45 5.45 -2.86
CA LEU A 38 1.42 4.42 -2.69
C LEU A 38 1.23 4.04 -1.23
N ALA A 39 2.32 3.86 -0.47
CA ALA A 39 2.25 3.58 0.95
C ALA A 39 1.54 4.71 1.72
N LEU A 40 1.85 5.98 1.40
CA LEU A 40 1.14 7.11 2.00
C LEU A 40 -0.36 7.13 1.64
N ALA A 41 -0.73 6.79 0.40
CA ALA A 41 -2.14 6.71 0.01
C ALA A 41 -2.89 5.61 0.77
N GLU A 42 -2.26 4.45 1.00
CA GLU A 42 -2.82 3.37 1.81
C GLU A 42 -3.02 3.80 3.27
N GLU A 43 -2.05 4.50 3.86
CA GLU A 43 -2.14 5.00 5.23
C GLU A 43 -3.24 6.08 5.38
N GLU A 44 -3.38 7.01 4.43
CA GLU A 44 -4.47 7.98 4.45
C GLU A 44 -5.85 7.30 4.36
N ASP A 45 -6.00 6.31 3.48
CA ASP A 45 -7.25 5.55 3.40
C ASP A 45 -7.54 4.77 4.69
N TRP A 46 -6.51 4.30 5.39
CA TRP A 46 -6.68 3.68 6.71
C TRP A 46 -7.10 4.69 7.77
N LEU A 47 -6.48 5.87 7.81
CA LEU A 47 -6.83 6.96 8.74
C LEU A 47 -8.25 7.50 8.51
N ASP A 48 -8.68 7.57 7.26
CA ASP A 48 -10.03 7.98 6.87
C ASP A 48 -11.08 6.88 7.12
N GLY A 49 -10.66 5.67 7.52
CA GLY A 49 -11.55 4.54 7.76
C GLY A 49 -12.09 3.85 6.50
N GLU A 50 -11.54 4.18 5.33
CA GLU A 50 -11.90 3.57 4.04
C GLU A 50 -11.34 2.15 3.92
N THR A 51 -10.22 1.87 4.61
CA THR A 51 -9.66 0.52 4.72
C THR A 51 -9.80 0.03 6.15
N SER A 52 -10.53 -1.08 6.35
CA SER A 52 -10.57 -1.75 7.66
C SER A 52 -9.17 -2.21 8.05
N PRO A 53 -8.77 -2.13 9.33
CA PRO A 53 -7.53 -2.73 9.79
C PRO A 53 -7.50 -4.18 9.32
N LYS A 54 -6.46 -4.58 8.57
CA LYS A 54 -6.25 -5.97 8.23
C LYS A 54 -6.04 -6.69 9.56
N THR A 55 -7.07 -7.36 10.06
CA THR A 55 -6.91 -8.29 11.16
C THR A 55 -6.05 -9.43 10.64
N ASP A 56 -4.74 -9.35 10.87
CA ASP A 56 -3.80 -10.48 10.75
C ASP A 56 -4.09 -11.55 11.82
N LEU A 57 -5.37 -11.74 12.17
CA LEU A 57 -5.78 -12.87 12.97
C LEU A 57 -5.75 -14.09 12.05
N PRO A 58 -5.01 -15.17 12.40
CA PRO A 58 -5.13 -16.42 11.67
C PRO A 58 -6.61 -16.80 11.65
N ARG A 59 -7.15 -16.95 10.44
CA ARG A 59 -8.51 -17.38 10.14
C ARG A 59 -8.84 -18.57 11.06
N SER A 60 -9.61 -18.30 12.11
CA SER A 60 -10.18 -19.23 13.09
C SER A 60 -9.27 -20.42 13.44
N MET A 61 -8.62 -20.39 14.61
CA MET A 61 -8.38 -21.67 15.29
C MET A 61 -9.74 -22.39 15.34
N PRO A 62 -9.87 -23.62 14.82
CA PRO A 62 -11.08 -24.39 15.04
C PRO A 62 -11.25 -24.55 16.56
N ASP A 63 -12.48 -24.34 17.04
CA ASP A 63 -12.80 -24.54 18.46
C ASP A 63 -12.25 -25.90 18.94
N PRO A 64 -11.67 -25.99 20.14
CA PRO A 64 -11.23 -27.26 20.67
C PRO A 64 -12.43 -28.21 20.77
N ASP A 65 -12.28 -29.38 20.15
CA ASP A 65 -13.27 -30.46 20.15
C ASP A 65 -13.61 -30.84 21.62
N PRO A 66 -14.87 -30.71 22.05
CA PRO A 66 -15.27 -30.98 23.43
C PRO A 66 -15.11 -32.46 23.85
N GLU A 67 -14.78 -33.38 22.93
CA GLU A 67 -14.68 -34.81 23.23
C GLU A 67 -13.26 -35.33 23.54
N LYS A 68 -12.23 -34.48 23.59
CA LYS A 68 -10.87 -34.91 24.00
C LYS A 68 -10.49 -34.49 25.41
N ASN A 69 -11.09 -35.15 26.40
CA ASN A 69 -10.57 -35.21 27.77
C ASN A 69 -10.13 -36.64 28.11
#